data_AF-A0A9P7E044-F1
#
_entry.id   AF-A0A9P7E044-F1
#
_cell.length_a   1.000
_cell.length_b   1.000
_cell.length_c   1.000
_cell.angle_alpha   90.00
_cell.angle_beta   90.00
_cell.angle_gamma   90.00
#
_symmetry.space_group_name_H-M   'P 1'
#
loop_
_entity.id
_entity.type
_entity.pdbx_description
1 polymer ?
#
loop_
_entity_poly.entity_id
_entity_poly.type
_entity_poly.pdbx_seq_one_letter_code
_entity_poly.pdbx_strand_id
1 'polypeptide(L)' 'HLTLWKEGVYHRDISPGGLMWCRKNGKLISVLNDYDLSSLVDVVGPRGNGRTGTVLFMALDLLSTDAQQGEVKHLYRHDL' A
#
# COMPACT_ATOMS: atom_id res chain seq x y z
N HIS A 1 0.91 2.78 9.18
CA HIS A 1 1.54 2.44 7.88
C HIS A 1 3.05 2.21 8.01
N LEU A 2 3.88 3.21 8.39
CA LEU A 2 5.34 3.04 8.50
C LEU A 2 5.79 1.84 9.35
N THR A 3 5.14 1.59 10.49
CA THR A 3 5.45 0.43 11.34
C THR A 3 5.26 -0.87 10.58
N LEU A 4 4.11 -1.07 9.93
CA LEU A 4 3.85 -2.26 9.10
C LEU A 4 4.88 -2.42 7.99
N TRP A 5 5.25 -1.31 7.33
CA TRP A 5 6.31 -1.34 6.32
C TRP A 5 7.65 -1.85 6.88
N LYS A 6 8.06 -1.37 8.06
CA LYS A 6 9.29 -1.82 8.72
C LYS A 6 9.23 -3.29 9.14
N GLU A 7 8.05 -3.79 9.49
CA GLU A 7 7.78 -5.21 9.77
C GLU A 7 7.59 -6.04 8.48
N GLY A 8 7.81 -5.47 7.29
CA GLY A 8 7.74 -6.19 6.02
C GLY A 8 6.33 -6.41 5.48
N VAL A 9 5.31 -5.73 6.01
CA VAL A 9 3.93 -5.74 5.53
C VAL A 9 3.69 -4.50 4.67
N TYR A 10 3.48 -4.69 3.38
CA TYR A 10 3.28 -3.62 2.41
C TYR A 10 1.82 -3.55 1.97
N HIS A 11 1.16 -2.41 2.18
CA HIS A 11 -0.28 -2.23 1.91
C HIS A 11 -0.64 -2.24 0.42
N ARG A 12 0.22 -1.64 -0.41
CA ARG A 12 0.11 -1.51 -1.89
C ARG A 12 -1.05 -0.68 -2.44
N ASP A 13 -2.10 -0.43 -1.66
CA ASP A 13 -3.24 0.39 -2.10
C ASP A 13 -3.68 1.39 -1.03
N ILE A 14 -2.83 2.37 -0.72
CA ILE A 14 -3.19 3.42 0.24
C ILE A 14 -3.93 4.52 -0.50
N SER A 15 -5.14 4.81 -0.05
CA SER A 15 -5.92 5.94 -0.53
C SER A 15 -6.75 6.52 0.63
N PRO A 16 -7.24 7.76 0.51
CA PRO A 16 -8.20 8.30 1.47
C PRO A 16 -9.47 7.45 1.59
N GLY A 17 -9.87 6.72 0.54
CA GLY A 17 -11.04 5.84 0.54
C GLY A 17 -10.88 4.62 1.43
N GLY A 18 -9.66 4.11 1.60
CA GLY A 18 -9.34 3.01 2.52
C GLY A 18 -9.23 3.42 3.99
N LEU A 19 -9.42 4.71 4.32
CA LEU A 19 -9.44 5.17 5.71
C LEU A 19 -10.86 5.11 6.28
N MET A 20 -11.06 4.22 7.24
CA MET A 20 -12.27 4.18 8.07
C MET A 20 -12.08 4.96 9.37
N TRP A 21 -13.18 5.32 10.02
CA TRP A 21 -13.15 6.04 11.29
C TRP A 21 -13.87 5.24 12.36
N CYS A 22 -13.23 5.08 13.51
CA CYS A 22 -13.85 4.47 14.69
C CYS A 22 -13.74 5.39 15.90
N ARG A 23 -14.72 5.29 16.81
CA ARG A 23 -14.62 5.92 18.13
C ARG A 23 -14.10 4.90 19.12
N LYS A 24 -13.00 5.23 19.81
CA LYS A 24 -12.43 4.42 20.89
C LYS A 24 -12.07 5.33 22.04
N ASN A 25 -12.59 5.03 23.24
CA ASN A 25 -12.37 5.80 24.47
C ASN A 25 -12.64 7.31 24.28
N GLY A 26 -13.76 7.65 23.62
CA GLY A 26 -14.14 9.04 23.34
C GLY A 26 -13.36 9.73 22.21
N LYS A 27 -12.27 9.14 21.71
CA LYS A 27 -11.45 9.67 20.63
C LYS A 27 -11.87 9.10 19.28
N LEU A 28 -11.94 9.95 18.25
CA LEU A 28 -12.06 9.53 16.86
C LEU A 28 -10.68 9.09 16.34
N ILE A 29 -10.58 7.89 15.79
CA ILE A 29 -9.34 7.28 15.32
C ILE A 29 -9.56 6.83 13.87
N SER A 30 -8.62 7.18 12.98
CA SER A 30 -8.57 6.65 11.62
C SER A 30 -7.97 5.24 11.62
N VAL A 31 -8.62 4.31 10.95
CA VAL A 31 -8.18 2.93 10.74
C VAL A 31 -7.93 2.75 9.25
N LEU A 32 -6.70 2.39 8.89
CA LEU A 32 -6.37 2.02 7.50
C LEU A 32 -6.89 0.60 7.25
N ASN A 33 -7.78 0.43 6.28
CA ASN A 33 -8.42 -0.81 5.84
C ASN A 33 -7.97 -1.19 4.42
N ASP A 34 -8.53 -2.28 3.87
CA ASP A 34 -8.32 -2.75 2.48
C ASP A 34 -6.94 -3.37 2.23
N TYR A 35 -6.65 -4.45 2.98
CA TYR A 35 -5.39 -5.20 2.87
C TYR A 35 -5.40 -6.28 1.78
N ASP A 36 -6.44 -6.39 0.96
CA ASP A 36 -6.56 -7.46 -0.06
C ASP A 36 -5.44 -7.43 -1.10
N LEU A 37 -4.84 -6.25 -1.33
CA LEU A 37 -3.68 -6.06 -2.21
C LEU A 37 -2.34 -6.05 -1.47
N SER A 38 -2.36 -6.31 -0.16
CA SER A 38 -1.15 -6.30 0.64
C SER A 38 -0.23 -7.47 0.31
N SER A 39 1.06 -7.27 0.52
CA SER A 39 2.08 -8.31 0.33
C SER A 39 3.10 -8.30 1.46
N LEU A 40 3.67 -9.47 1.73
CA LEU A 40 4.79 -9.63 2.64
C LEU A 40 6.10 -9.55 1.85
N VAL A 41 7.12 -8.95 2.45
CA VAL A 41 8.43 -8.75 1.82
C VAL A 41 9.11 -10.07 1.42
N ASP A 42 8.93 -11.12 2.21
CA ASP A 42 9.61 -12.41 2.05
C ASP A 42 8.80 -13.45 1.25
N VAL A 43 7.58 -13.10 0.82
CA VAL A 43 6.72 -14.02 0.06
C VAL A 43 6.88 -13.76 -1.43
N VAL A 44 7.28 -14.79 -2.17
CA VAL A 44 7.28 -14.78 -3.64
C VAL A 44 5.82 -14.83 -4.12
N GLY A 45 5.33 -13.70 -4.63
CA GLY A 45 3.95 -13.54 -5.08
C GLY A 45 3.74 -12.17 -5.74
N PRO A 46 2.50 -11.83 -6.14
CA PRO A 46 2.20 -10.55 -6.77
C PRO A 46 2.67 -9.40 -5.90
N ARG A 47 3.65 -8.63 -6.37
CA ARG A 47 4.26 -7.54 -5.59
C ARG A 47 3.37 -6.29 -5.50
N GLY A 48 2.08 -6.39 -5.84
CA GLY A 48 1.20 -5.24 -5.98
C GLY A 48 1.70 -4.22 -7.01
N ASN A 49 2.44 -4.70 -8.02
CA ASN A 49 2.95 -3.87 -9.10
C ASN A 49 2.01 -3.81 -10.32
N GLY A 50 0.98 -4.67 -10.36
CA GLY A 50 -0.10 -4.52 -11.34
C GLY A 50 -0.86 -3.22 -11.11
N ARG A 51 -1.59 -2.74 -12.12
CA ARG A 51 -2.49 -1.57 -12.01
C ARG A 51 -3.76 -1.91 -11.21
N THR A 52 -3.59 -2.50 -10.03
CA THR A 52 -4.66 -2.98 -9.15
C THR A 52 -4.95 -1.99 -8.03
N GLY A 53 -4.00 -1.12 -7.70
CA GLY A 53 -4.24 -0.03 -6.74
C GLY A 53 -5.03 1.12 -7.35
N THR A 54 -5.42 2.06 -6.50
CA THR A 54 -6.13 3.28 -6.91
C THR A 54 -5.20 4.15 -7.77
N VAL A 55 -5.51 4.30 -9.06
CA VAL A 55 -4.61 4.87 -10.09
C VAL A 55 -4.02 6.24 -9.71
N LEU A 56 -4.80 7.10 -9.05
CA LEU A 56 -4.34 8.43 -8.62
C LEU A 56 -3.32 8.41 -7.46
N PHE A 57 -3.20 7.29 -6.75
CA PHE A 57 -2.32 7.13 -5.58
C PHE A 57 -1.23 6.06 -5.79
N MET A 58 -1.12 5.51 -7.01
CA MET A 58 -0.04 4.60 -7.35
C MET A 58 1.28 5.34 -7.54
N ALA A 59 2.38 4.72 -7.08
CA ALA A 59 3.71 5.25 -7.33
C ALA A 59 4.00 5.28 -8.84
N LEU A 60 4.50 6.42 -9.34
CA LEU A 60 4.81 6.62 -10.77
C LEU A 60 5.77 5.55 -11.31
N ASP A 61 6.75 5.17 -10.50
CA ASP A 61 7.74 4.13 -10.82
C ASP A 61 7.09 2.76 -11.10
N LEU A 62 5.84 2.55 -10.67
CA LEU A 62 5.07 1.31 -10.88
C LEU A 62 4.20 1.33 -12.15
N LEU A 63 4.14 2.44 -12.88
CA LEU A 63 3.32 2.56 -14.08
C LEU A 63 4.01 2.00 -15.34
N SER A 64 5.31 1.73 -15.29
CA SER A 64 6.07 1.14 -16.41
C SER A 64 5.78 -0.34 -16.62
N THR A 65 6.05 -0.84 -17.82
CA THR A 65 5.87 -2.27 -18.15
C THR A 65 6.75 -3.16 -17.26
N ASP A 66 8.01 -2.80 -17.07
CA ASP A 66 8.96 -3.54 -16.24
C ASP A 66 8.49 -3.59 -14.78
N ALA A 67 7.93 -2.48 -14.28
CA ALA A 67 7.38 -2.48 -12.95
C ALA A 67 6.18 -3.43 -12.83
N GLN A 68 5.24 -3.39 -13.78
CA GLN A 68 4.10 -4.31 -13.82
C GLN A 68 4.50 -5.78 -13.90
N GLN A 69 5.69 -6.09 -14.44
CA GLN A 69 6.27 -7.43 -14.44
C GLN A 69 6.89 -7.84 -13.09
N GLY A 70 6.99 -6.92 -12.12
CA GLY A 70 7.54 -7.18 -10.79
C GLY A 70 9.01 -6.79 -10.63
N GLU A 71 9.64 -6.25 -11.69
CA GLU A 71 11.08 -5.98 -11.75
C GLU A 71 11.48 -4.71 -10.99
N VAL A 72 10.52 -3.79 -10.77
CA VAL A 72 10.74 -2.57 -9.98
C VAL A 72 10.28 -2.77 -8.54
N LYS A 73 11.16 -2.44 -7.60
CA LYS A 73 10.83 -2.46 -6.17
C LYS A 73 9.94 -1.26 -5.82
N HIS A 74 8.79 -1.52 -5.22
CA HIS A 74 7.98 -0.48 -4.59
C HIS A 74 8.75 0.06 -3.38
N LEU A 75 8.84 1.38 -3.27
CA LEU A 75 9.52 2.08 -2.19
C LEU A 75 8.51 2.82 -1.32
N TYR A 76 8.76 2.86 -0.01
CA TYR A 76 8.00 3.73 0.89
C TYR A 76 8.37 5.19 0.62
N ARG A 77 7.40 6.01 0.24
CA ARG A 77 7.54 7.46 0.12
C ARG A 77 6.35 8.12 0.82
N HIS A 78 6.62 9.13 1.63
CA HIS A 78 5.59 9.88 2.37
C HIS A 78 5.54 11.36 1.96
N ASP A 79 6.48 11.81 1.12
CA ASP A 79 6.78 13.23 0.92
C ASP A 79 6.30 13.76 -0.45
N LEU A 80 5.43 13.00 -1.13
CA LEU A 80 4.91 13.32 -2.47
C LEU A 80 3.52 13.95 -2.40
#